data_AF-A0A535N3J6-F1
#
_entry.id   AF-A0A535N3J6-F1
#
_cell.length_a   1.000
_cell.length_b   1.000
_cell.length_c   1.000
_cell.angle_alpha   90.00
_cell.angle_beta   90.00
_cell.angle_gamma   90.00
#
_symmetry.space_group_name_H-M   'P 1'
#
loop_
_entity.id
_entity.type
_entity.pdbx_description
1 polymer ?
#
loop_
_entity_poly.entity_id
_entity_poly.type
_entity_poly.pdbx_seq_one_letter_code
_entity_poly.pdbx_strand_id
1 'polypeptide(L)'
;MSASIGFVLVTTFLASTVEAIEMVTIVVGIGATRGWRSTLAGAGSGFLLLGVVIAVAGAALRAIPIGPLRLTVGTLLLVFGLQWLRKGVLRVAAHGFQGVREVQEDDERWRGAGMDWTAWLLAFKGVVLEGLEVAFIVVTFGATANQLGWAVFGGVSAVVVTGAVGFGIHHSVTRIPRSVLQLVVGVMLTTFGTFWSLEGLGIDWPAGDAAILGLLAFYLLAALGYIAIERGRVLGLSPGL
;
A
#
# COMPACT_ATOMS: atom_id res chain seq x y z
N MET A 1 26.76 4.89 -11.62
CA MET A 1 26.22 6.02 -12.42
C MET A 1 25.31 6.82 -11.53
N SER A 2 25.57 8.12 -11.33
CA SER A 2 24.63 9.00 -10.64
C SER A 2 23.39 9.16 -11.52
N ALA A 3 22.20 8.83 -11.00
CA ALA A 3 20.96 9.10 -11.71
C ALA A 3 20.81 10.61 -11.94
N SER A 4 20.39 11.04 -13.13
CA SER A 4 20.21 12.46 -13.39
C SER A 4 19.06 13.02 -12.54
N ILE A 5 19.16 14.28 -12.13
CA ILE A 5 18.12 14.99 -11.37
C ILE A 5 16.76 14.87 -12.05
N GLY A 6 16.74 15.04 -13.38
CA GLY A 6 15.54 14.90 -14.19
C GLY A 6 14.91 13.51 -14.12
N PHE A 7 15.73 12.45 -14.09
CA PHE A 7 15.22 11.08 -13.95
C PHE A 7 14.54 10.88 -12.59
N VAL A 8 15.19 11.26 -11.48
CA VAL A 8 14.62 11.12 -10.13
C VAL A 8 13.31 11.90 -10.01
N LEU A 9 13.31 13.16 -10.47
CA LEU A 9 12.14 14.02 -10.40
C LEU A 9 10.98 13.43 -11.21
N VAL A 10 11.20 13.03 -12.46
CA VAL A 10 10.14 12.49 -13.34
C VAL A 10 9.65 11.14 -12.83
N THR A 11 10.54 10.23 -12.43
CA THR A 11 10.14 8.92 -11.89
C THR A 11 9.30 9.06 -10.63
N THR A 12 9.75 9.88 -9.68
CA THR A 12 8.99 10.09 -8.45
C THR A 12 7.68 10.83 -8.72
N PHE A 13 7.66 11.85 -9.59
CA PHE A 13 6.43 12.54 -9.97
C PHE A 13 5.40 11.58 -10.59
N LEU A 14 5.81 10.78 -11.59
CA LEU A 14 4.90 9.87 -12.28
C LEU A 14 4.40 8.74 -11.37
N ALA A 15 5.27 8.16 -10.56
CA ALA A 15 4.88 7.12 -9.61
C ALA A 15 3.92 7.69 -8.54
N SER A 16 4.24 8.83 -7.94
CA SER A 16 3.37 9.49 -6.96
C SER A 16 2.07 10.04 -7.57
N THR A 17 2.01 10.24 -8.88
CA THR A 17 0.77 10.66 -9.56
C THR A 17 -0.30 9.58 -9.47
N VAL A 18 0.06 8.30 -9.56
CA VAL A 18 -0.90 7.18 -9.45
C VAL A 18 -1.56 7.19 -8.08
N GLU A 19 -0.76 7.22 -7.02
CA GLU A 19 -1.27 7.28 -5.64
C GLU A 19 -2.05 8.57 -5.36
N ALA A 20 -1.60 9.70 -5.91
CA ALA A 20 -2.34 10.95 -5.81
C ALA A 20 -3.70 10.88 -6.52
N ILE A 21 -3.82 10.15 -7.64
CA ILE A 21 -5.11 9.95 -8.33
C ILE A 21 -6.03 9.12 -7.42
N GLU A 22 -5.55 8.04 -6.82
CA GLU A 22 -6.34 7.21 -5.89
C GLU A 22 -6.79 8.03 -4.67
N MET A 23 -5.89 8.83 -4.11
CA MET A 23 -6.19 9.72 -2.99
C MET A 23 -7.28 10.73 -3.33
N VAL A 24 -7.13 11.44 -4.46
CA VAL A 24 -8.14 12.38 -4.95
C VAL A 24 -9.44 11.64 -5.24
N THR A 25 -9.35 10.41 -5.73
CA THR A 25 -10.52 9.61 -6.05
C THR A 25 -11.35 9.31 -4.81
N ILE A 26 -10.69 8.87 -3.75
CA ILE A 26 -11.34 8.61 -2.45
C ILE A 26 -11.97 9.89 -1.90
N VAL A 27 -11.21 11.00 -1.84
CA VAL A 27 -11.68 12.27 -1.26
C VAL A 27 -12.87 12.84 -2.04
N VAL A 28 -12.81 12.88 -3.37
CA VAL A 28 -13.90 13.39 -4.21
C VAL A 28 -15.11 12.47 -4.14
N GLY A 29 -14.92 11.16 -4.20
CA GLY A 29 -16.00 10.18 -4.09
C GLY A 29 -16.78 10.30 -2.77
N ILE A 30 -16.08 10.45 -1.64
CA ILE A 30 -16.71 10.64 -0.33
C ILE A 30 -17.34 12.03 -0.22
N GLY A 31 -16.65 13.07 -0.72
CA GLY A 31 -17.16 14.45 -0.74
C GLY A 31 -18.49 14.58 -1.50
N ALA A 32 -18.60 13.90 -2.64
CA ALA A 32 -19.80 13.89 -3.48
C ALA A 32 -20.96 13.09 -2.86
N THR A 33 -20.68 12.03 -2.09
CA THR A 33 -21.71 11.12 -1.53
C THR A 33 -22.15 11.48 -0.11
N ARG A 34 -21.22 11.93 0.74
CA ARG A 34 -21.42 12.17 2.19
C ARG A 34 -21.18 13.60 2.65
N GLY A 35 -20.75 14.48 1.73
CA GLY A 35 -20.63 15.92 1.95
C GLY A 35 -19.19 16.40 2.20
N TRP A 36 -18.87 17.57 1.65
CA TRP A 36 -17.50 18.08 1.58
C TRP A 36 -16.89 18.54 2.90
N ARG A 37 -17.69 19.02 3.86
CA ARG A 37 -17.16 19.61 5.10
C ARG A 37 -16.38 18.59 5.93
N SER A 38 -17.00 17.44 6.21
CA SER A 38 -16.38 16.36 7.00
C SER A 38 -15.26 15.68 6.24
N THR A 39 -15.43 15.50 4.93
CA THR A 39 -14.43 14.89 4.04
C THR A 39 -13.15 15.74 3.96
N LEU A 40 -13.26 17.04 3.73
CA LEU A 40 -12.09 17.94 3.67
C LEU A 40 -11.41 18.07 5.05
N ALA A 41 -12.19 18.07 6.14
CA ALA A 41 -11.63 18.03 7.48
C ALA A 41 -10.83 16.72 7.74
N GLY A 42 -11.33 15.58 7.25
CA GLY A 42 -10.65 14.29 7.33
C GLY A 42 -9.39 14.23 6.47
N ALA A 43 -9.47 14.73 5.24
CA ALA A 43 -8.32 14.84 4.35
C ALA A 43 -7.23 15.75 4.95
N GLY A 44 -7.62 16.92 5.47
CA GLY A 44 -6.70 17.87 6.10
C GLY A 44 -6.02 17.30 7.36
N SER A 45 -6.77 16.63 8.24
CA SER A 45 -6.17 15.95 9.40
C SER A 45 -5.26 14.79 8.98
N GLY A 46 -5.58 14.10 7.88
CA GLY A 46 -4.75 13.04 7.31
C GLY A 46 -3.39 13.57 6.84
N PHE A 47 -3.38 14.67 6.07
CA PHE A 47 -2.15 15.33 5.65
C PHE A 47 -1.33 15.85 6.83
N LEU A 48 -1.98 16.40 7.86
CA LEU A 48 -1.29 16.84 9.08
C LEU A 48 -0.60 15.67 9.79
N LEU A 49 -1.31 14.55 10.01
CA LEU A 49 -0.71 13.36 10.61
C LEU A 49 0.44 12.83 9.76
N LEU A 50 0.25 12.74 8.44
CA LEU A 50 1.28 12.27 7.52
C LEU A 50 2.54 13.14 7.61
N GLY A 51 2.39 14.46 7.66
CA GLY A 51 3.49 15.39 7.86
C GLY A 51 4.26 15.13 9.16
N VAL A 52 3.54 14.89 10.27
CA VAL A 52 4.15 14.51 11.56
C VAL A 52 4.87 13.18 11.47
N VAL A 53 4.24 12.15 10.89
CA VAL A 53 4.83 10.82 10.73
C VAL A 53 6.10 10.88 9.90
N ILE A 54 6.08 11.59 8.76
CA ILE A 54 7.26 11.75 7.89
C ILE A 54 8.39 12.49 8.63
N ALA A 55 8.06 13.56 9.36
CA ALA A 55 9.07 14.32 10.12
C ALA A 55 9.72 13.46 11.22
N VAL A 56 8.91 12.72 11.99
CA VAL A 56 9.38 11.84 13.06
C VAL A 56 10.17 10.67 12.49
N ALA A 57 9.66 10.00 11.45
CA ALA A 57 10.34 8.89 10.79
C ALA A 57 11.67 9.34 10.17
N GLY A 58 11.68 10.50 9.50
CA GLY A 58 12.90 11.08 8.92
C GLY A 58 13.95 11.43 9.98
N ALA A 59 13.53 11.92 11.15
CA ALA A 59 14.43 12.15 12.29
C ALA A 59 14.92 10.83 12.90
N ALA A 60 14.03 9.86 13.10
CA ALA A 60 14.34 8.55 13.67
C ALA A 60 15.34 7.77 12.79
N LEU A 61 15.19 7.81 11.46
CA LEU A 61 16.10 7.18 10.50
C LEU A 61 17.54 7.72 10.59
N ARG A 62 17.74 8.94 11.10
CA ARG A 62 19.08 9.52 11.31
C ARG A 62 19.70 9.12 12.66
N ALA A 63 18.88 8.71 13.63
CA ALA A 63 19.29 8.46 15.01
C ALA A 63 19.37 6.97 15.37
N ILE A 64 18.59 6.12 14.68
CA ILE A 64 18.47 4.69 15.01
C ILE A 64 19.35 3.86 14.06
N PRO A 65 20.23 2.99 14.57
CA PRO A 65 20.95 2.03 13.75
C PRO A 65 19.99 1.17 12.91
N ILE A 66 20.33 0.91 11.65
CA ILE A 66 19.41 0.27 10.70
C ILE A 66 18.99 -1.16 11.12
N GLY A 67 19.82 -1.86 11.89
CA GLY A 67 19.56 -3.25 12.33
C GLY A 67 18.27 -3.43 13.16
N PRO A 68 18.15 -2.80 14.34
CA PRO A 68 16.94 -2.88 15.16
C PRO A 68 15.66 -2.45 14.45
N LEU A 69 15.75 -1.44 13.57
CA LEU A 69 14.63 -0.99 12.75
C LEU A 69 14.22 -2.08 11.76
N ARG A 70 15.20 -2.66 11.04
CA ARG A 70 15.00 -3.72 10.06
C ARG A 70 14.40 -4.97 10.70
N LEU A 71 14.85 -5.34 11.90
CA LEU A 71 14.25 -6.44 12.68
C LEU A 71 12.79 -6.14 13.04
N THR A 72 12.53 -4.98 13.65
CA THR A 72 11.18 -4.61 14.11
C THR A 72 10.19 -4.54 12.95
N VAL A 73 10.55 -3.82 11.89
CA VAL A 73 9.70 -3.66 10.70
C VAL A 73 9.58 -5.00 9.97
N GLY A 74 10.67 -5.74 9.80
CA GLY A 74 10.66 -7.07 9.19
C GLY A 74 9.72 -8.04 9.89
N THR A 75 9.77 -8.11 11.22
CA THR A 75 8.86 -8.97 12.01
C THR A 75 7.40 -8.54 11.86
N LEU A 76 7.10 -7.24 11.91
CA LEU A 76 5.73 -6.74 11.71
C LEU A 76 5.21 -7.08 10.31
N LEU A 77 6.01 -6.82 9.26
CA LEU A 77 5.70 -7.17 7.88
C LEU A 77 5.45 -8.67 7.73
N LEU A 78 6.25 -9.50 8.39
CA LEU A 78 6.09 -10.96 8.35
C LEU A 78 4.78 -11.41 8.99
N VAL A 79 4.45 -10.91 10.20
CA VAL A 79 3.21 -11.26 10.90
C VAL A 79 1.97 -10.83 10.11
N PHE A 80 1.94 -9.58 9.64
CA PHE A 80 0.83 -9.08 8.83
C PHE A 80 0.76 -9.77 7.46
N GLY A 81 1.91 -9.99 6.83
CA GLY A 81 2.04 -10.69 5.56
C GLY A 81 1.47 -12.08 5.61
N LEU A 82 1.79 -12.88 6.63
CA LEU A 82 1.25 -14.23 6.81
C LEU A 82 -0.27 -14.23 7.00
N GLN A 83 -0.82 -13.26 7.75
CA GLN A 83 -2.28 -13.13 7.93
C GLN A 83 -2.98 -12.80 6.61
N TRP A 84 -2.41 -11.89 5.82
CA TRP A 84 -2.95 -11.49 4.52
C TRP A 84 -2.79 -12.59 3.49
N LEU A 85 -1.64 -13.28 3.47
CA LEU A 85 -1.36 -14.41 2.60
C LEU A 85 -2.38 -15.54 2.83
N ARG A 86 -2.63 -15.91 4.10
CA ARG A 86 -3.67 -16.89 4.44
C ARG A 86 -5.04 -16.47 3.91
N LYS A 87 -5.44 -15.21 4.14
CA LYS A 87 -6.74 -14.70 3.67
C LYS A 87 -6.84 -14.63 2.14
N GLY A 88 -5.75 -14.29 1.45
CA GLY A 88 -5.65 -14.24 0.00
C GLY A 88 -5.77 -15.62 -0.62
N VAL A 89 -4.97 -16.59 -0.11
CA VAL A 89 -5.02 -18.00 -0.52
C VAL A 89 -6.44 -18.56 -0.40
N LEU A 90 -7.07 -18.43 0.77
CA LEU A 90 -8.43 -18.95 1.00
C LEU A 90 -9.46 -18.29 0.06
N ARG A 91 -9.40 -16.97 -0.14
CA ARG A 91 -10.36 -16.27 -0.99
C ARG A 91 -10.18 -16.57 -2.47
N VAL A 92 -8.94 -16.66 -2.94
CA VAL A 92 -8.64 -17.04 -4.33
C VAL A 92 -8.97 -18.51 -4.57
N ALA A 93 -8.76 -19.41 -3.60
CA ALA A 93 -9.18 -20.80 -3.72
C ALA A 93 -10.71 -20.91 -3.88
N ALA A 94 -11.47 -20.21 -3.04
CA ALA A 94 -12.93 -20.26 -3.05
C ALA A 94 -13.58 -19.56 -4.26
N HIS A 95 -13.06 -18.40 -4.70
CA HIS A 95 -13.74 -17.53 -5.68
C HIS A 95 -12.93 -17.30 -6.96
N GLY A 96 -11.76 -17.93 -7.09
CA GLY A 96 -10.83 -17.72 -8.20
C GLY A 96 -10.15 -16.34 -8.18
N PHE A 97 -9.31 -16.12 -9.19
CA PHE A 97 -8.56 -14.87 -9.37
C PHE A 97 -9.42 -13.70 -9.88
N GLN A 98 -10.67 -13.95 -10.28
CA GLN A 98 -11.60 -12.89 -10.69
C GLN A 98 -12.27 -12.18 -9.49
N GLY A 99 -12.20 -12.80 -8.30
CA GLY A 99 -12.70 -12.25 -7.05
C GLY A 99 -14.22 -12.17 -6.94
N VAL A 100 -14.72 -11.88 -5.74
CA VAL A 100 -16.12 -11.53 -5.50
C VAL A 100 -16.28 -10.05 -5.78
N ARG A 101 -17.18 -9.68 -6.68
CA ARG A 101 -17.69 -8.31 -6.77
C ARG A 101 -18.69 -8.14 -5.63
N GLU A 102 -18.19 -7.91 -4.42
CA GLU A 102 -19.04 -7.33 -3.39
C GLU A 102 -19.46 -5.97 -3.95
N VAL A 103 -20.75 -5.87 -4.28
CA VAL A 103 -21.41 -4.59 -4.44
C VAL A 103 -21.17 -3.90 -3.11
N GLN A 104 -20.40 -2.81 -3.12
CA GLN A 104 -20.32 -1.91 -1.98
C GLN A 104 -21.72 -1.33 -1.80
N GLU A 105 -22.54 -2.03 -1.03
CA GLU A 105 -23.68 -1.45 -0.36
C GLU A 105 -23.10 -0.58 0.74
N ASP A 106 -23.08 0.72 0.51
CA ASP A 106 -23.23 1.75 1.54
C ASP A 106 -23.49 3.10 0.85
N ASP A 107 -24.55 3.10 0.04
CA ASP A 107 -25.13 4.29 -0.59
C ASP A 107 -26.14 5.00 0.34
N GLU A 108 -25.96 4.88 1.66
CA GLU A 108 -26.71 5.73 2.60
C GLU A 108 -26.09 7.13 2.64
N ARG A 109 -26.65 8.03 1.82
CA ARG A 109 -26.41 9.48 1.92
C ARG A 109 -26.73 9.93 3.34
N TRP A 110 -25.72 10.35 4.09
CA TRP A 110 -25.89 10.89 5.42
C TRP A 110 -26.79 12.14 5.39
N ARG A 111 -27.91 12.10 6.14
CA ARG A 111 -28.88 13.21 6.27
C ARG A 111 -28.88 13.85 7.66
N GLY A 112 -27.98 13.46 8.54
CA GLY A 112 -27.91 13.96 9.92
C GLY A 112 -27.32 15.37 10.03
N ALA A 113 -27.74 16.14 11.03
CA ALA A 113 -27.13 17.41 11.36
C ALA A 113 -25.80 17.18 12.10
N GLY A 114 -24.70 17.80 11.64
CA GLY A 114 -23.39 17.76 12.31
C GLY A 114 -22.26 17.17 11.45
N MET A 115 -21.15 16.82 12.12
CA MET A 115 -19.99 16.19 11.48
C MET A 115 -20.30 14.73 11.14
N ASP A 116 -20.15 14.35 9.87
CA ASP A 116 -20.18 12.94 9.46
C ASP A 116 -18.79 12.33 9.75
N TRP A 117 -18.68 11.66 10.91
CA TRP A 117 -17.46 10.99 11.33
C TRP A 117 -17.06 9.85 10.40
N THR A 118 -18.00 9.22 9.71
CA THR A 118 -17.70 8.17 8.72
C THR A 118 -17.02 8.78 7.50
N ALA A 119 -17.56 9.88 6.98
CA ALA A 119 -16.93 10.63 5.88
C ALA A 119 -15.54 11.15 6.27
N TRP A 120 -15.41 11.69 7.49
CA TRP A 120 -14.13 12.13 8.03
C TRP A 120 -13.12 10.97 8.11
N LEU A 121 -13.50 9.84 8.69
CA LEU A 121 -12.60 8.69 8.91
C LEU A 121 -12.19 8.05 7.59
N LEU A 122 -13.13 7.94 6.64
CA LEU A 122 -12.86 7.31 5.35
C LEU A 122 -11.93 8.19 4.49
N ALA A 123 -12.13 9.51 4.48
CA ALA A 123 -11.25 10.45 3.80
C ALA A 123 -9.87 10.54 4.48
N PHE A 124 -9.84 10.58 5.82
CA PHE A 124 -8.62 10.53 6.61
C PHE A 124 -7.78 9.29 6.30
N LYS A 125 -8.41 8.11 6.33
CA LYS A 125 -7.73 6.84 6.03
C LYS A 125 -7.23 6.82 4.60
N GLY A 126 -8.03 7.28 3.63
CA GLY A 126 -7.60 7.39 2.24
C GLY A 126 -6.34 8.24 2.11
N VAL A 127 -6.36 9.48 2.63
CA VAL A 127 -5.20 10.38 2.55
C VAL A 127 -3.97 9.83 3.27
N VAL A 128 -4.14 9.21 4.45
CA VAL A 128 -3.00 8.63 5.18
C VAL A 128 -2.41 7.43 4.45
N LEU A 129 -3.24 6.54 3.89
CA LEU A 129 -2.76 5.35 3.18
C LEU A 129 -2.05 5.75 1.89
N GLU A 130 -2.74 6.43 0.98
CA GLU A 130 -2.15 6.82 -0.31
C GLU A 130 -0.96 7.77 -0.12
N GLY A 131 -1.04 8.66 0.88
CA GLY A 131 0.04 9.60 1.19
C GLY A 131 1.28 8.90 1.76
N LEU A 132 1.10 7.80 2.49
CA LEU A 132 2.22 6.97 2.95
C LEU A 132 2.88 6.24 1.78
N GLU A 133 2.10 5.78 0.80
CA GLU A 133 2.65 5.17 -0.43
C GLU A 133 3.47 6.18 -1.24
N VAL A 134 2.98 7.41 -1.39
CA VAL A 134 3.77 8.54 -1.94
C VAL A 134 5.07 8.73 -1.16
N ALA A 135 5.03 8.72 0.17
CA ALA A 135 6.22 8.85 1.01
C ALA A 135 7.22 7.70 0.79
N PHE A 136 6.74 6.46 0.65
CA PHE A 136 7.59 5.31 0.35
C PHE A 136 8.24 5.42 -1.04
N ILE A 137 7.50 5.84 -2.06
CA ILE A 137 8.03 6.10 -3.40
C ILE A 137 9.16 7.14 -3.33
N VAL A 138 8.89 8.28 -2.68
CA VAL A 138 9.86 9.38 -2.50
C VAL A 138 11.12 8.91 -1.79
N VAL A 139 10.98 8.19 -0.68
CA VAL A 139 12.12 7.67 0.09
C VAL A 139 12.88 6.63 -0.72
N THR A 140 12.19 5.71 -1.39
CA THR A 140 12.83 4.63 -2.17
C THR A 140 13.67 5.20 -3.30
N PHE A 141 13.08 6.01 -4.19
CA PHE A 141 13.80 6.57 -5.33
C PHE A 141 14.80 7.65 -4.89
N GLY A 142 14.42 8.48 -3.93
CA GLY A 142 15.25 9.56 -3.41
C GLY A 142 16.48 9.06 -2.67
N ALA A 143 16.35 8.05 -1.80
CA ALA A 143 17.48 7.47 -1.08
C ALA A 143 18.39 6.66 -2.03
N THR A 144 17.80 5.88 -2.94
CA THR A 144 18.58 5.08 -3.91
C THR A 144 19.44 5.97 -4.81
N ALA A 145 18.92 7.12 -5.22
CA ALA A 145 19.65 8.08 -6.06
C ALA A 145 20.47 9.12 -5.29
N ASN A 146 20.47 9.05 -3.95
CA ASN A 146 21.03 10.06 -3.04
C ASN A 146 20.55 11.50 -3.34
N GLN A 147 19.29 11.64 -3.76
CA GLN A 147 18.66 12.87 -4.24
C GLN A 147 17.27 13.05 -3.63
N LEU A 148 17.17 12.87 -2.31
CA LEU A 148 15.92 12.99 -1.55
C LEU A 148 15.20 14.33 -1.77
N GLY A 149 15.91 15.44 -1.89
CA GLY A 149 15.29 16.76 -2.11
C GLY A 149 14.48 16.83 -3.41
N TRP A 150 15.01 16.29 -4.51
CA TRP A 150 14.34 16.27 -5.81
C TRP A 150 13.22 15.24 -5.86
N ALA A 151 13.37 14.10 -5.18
CA ALA A 151 12.29 13.13 -5.03
C ALA A 151 11.11 13.72 -4.25
N VAL A 152 11.37 14.41 -3.13
CA VAL A 152 10.33 15.11 -2.34
C VAL A 152 9.61 16.14 -3.21
N PHE A 153 10.35 16.94 -3.97
CA PHE A 153 9.75 17.90 -4.89
C PHE A 153 8.86 17.22 -5.95
N GLY A 154 9.31 16.11 -6.54
CA GLY A 154 8.53 15.31 -7.48
C GLY A 154 7.24 14.76 -6.86
N GLY A 155 7.31 14.17 -5.66
CA GLY A 155 6.14 13.62 -4.98
C GLY A 155 5.13 14.70 -4.56
N VAL A 156 5.61 15.80 -3.97
CA VAL A 156 4.75 16.91 -3.55
C VAL A 156 4.09 17.58 -4.76
N SER A 157 4.85 17.82 -5.83
CA SER A 157 4.27 18.40 -7.06
C SER A 157 3.24 17.48 -7.70
N ALA A 158 3.42 16.16 -7.67
CA ALA A 158 2.42 15.21 -8.12
C ALA A 158 1.11 15.32 -7.30
N VAL A 159 1.20 15.36 -5.97
CA VAL A 159 0.02 15.52 -5.10
C VAL A 159 -0.70 16.85 -5.38
N VAL A 160 0.04 17.95 -5.54
CA VAL A 160 -0.55 19.28 -5.81
C VAL A 160 -1.19 19.35 -7.19
N VAL A 161 -0.49 18.91 -8.23
CA VAL A 161 -0.98 18.96 -9.62
C VAL A 161 -2.18 18.03 -9.79
N THR A 162 -2.08 16.79 -9.32
CA THR A 162 -3.17 15.82 -9.39
C THR A 162 -4.34 16.24 -8.53
N GLY A 163 -4.10 16.80 -7.34
CA GLY A 163 -5.12 17.40 -6.51
C GLY A 163 -5.91 18.47 -7.26
N ALA A 164 -5.22 19.38 -7.95
CA ALA A 164 -5.85 20.44 -8.73
C ALA A 164 -6.65 19.90 -9.94
N VAL A 165 -6.11 18.91 -10.65
CA VAL A 165 -6.75 18.32 -11.85
C VAL A 165 -7.91 17.38 -11.49
N GLY A 166 -7.76 16.59 -10.43
CA GLY A 166 -8.69 15.52 -10.07
C GLY A 166 -10.02 16.00 -9.49
N PHE A 167 -10.11 17.24 -9.01
CA PHE A 167 -11.41 17.91 -8.81
C PHE A 167 -12.24 18.03 -10.10
N GLY A 168 -11.64 17.84 -11.29
CA GLY A 168 -12.30 17.99 -12.59
C GLY A 168 -12.65 16.70 -13.36
N ILE A 169 -12.05 15.52 -13.09
CA ILE A 169 -12.10 14.36 -14.03
C ILE A 169 -12.26 13.00 -13.31
N HIS A 170 -13.16 12.94 -12.34
CA HIS A 170 -13.33 11.74 -11.51
C HIS A 170 -14.34 10.74 -12.12
N HIS A 171 -13.92 9.90 -13.06
CA HIS A 171 -14.80 8.80 -13.52
C HIS A 171 -14.17 7.43 -13.73
N SER A 172 -12.84 7.30 -13.80
CA SER A 172 -12.28 6.05 -14.32
C SER A 172 -11.15 5.51 -13.48
N VAL A 173 -11.47 4.96 -12.30
CA VAL A 173 -10.63 3.89 -11.73
C VAL A 173 -11.51 2.89 -11.00
N THR A 174 -11.59 1.67 -11.52
CA THR A 174 -11.43 0.42 -10.73
C THR A 174 -11.63 -0.79 -11.63
N ARG A 175 -10.80 -1.82 -11.38
CA ARG A 175 -11.21 -3.22 -11.19
C ARG A 175 -9.98 -4.12 -10.95
N ILE A 176 -9.32 -3.97 -9.80
CA ILE A 176 -8.43 -5.04 -9.29
C ILE A 176 -9.23 -5.86 -8.28
N PRO A 177 -9.37 -7.18 -8.47
CA PRO A 177 -10.09 -8.03 -7.52
C PRO A 177 -9.43 -8.01 -6.14
N ARG A 178 -10.21 -7.72 -5.09
CA ARG A 178 -9.72 -7.62 -3.70
C ARG A 178 -9.01 -8.89 -3.21
N SER A 179 -9.45 -10.05 -3.67
CA SER A 179 -8.83 -11.35 -3.37
C SER A 179 -7.41 -11.44 -3.93
N VAL A 180 -7.18 -10.94 -5.14
CA VAL A 180 -5.86 -10.89 -5.78
C VAL A 180 -4.97 -9.88 -5.05
N LEU A 181 -5.50 -8.71 -4.71
CA LEU A 181 -4.75 -7.69 -3.96
C LEU A 181 -4.22 -8.27 -2.64
N GLN A 182 -5.05 -8.99 -1.88
CA GLN A 182 -4.61 -9.58 -0.61
C GLN A 182 -3.61 -10.72 -0.78
N LEU A 183 -3.72 -11.49 -1.86
CA LEU A 183 -2.74 -12.51 -2.20
C LEU A 183 -1.39 -11.87 -2.53
N VAL A 184 -1.38 -10.89 -3.44
CA VAL A 184 -0.15 -10.20 -3.88
C VAL A 184 0.50 -9.47 -2.71
N VAL A 185 -0.27 -8.66 -1.96
CA VAL A 185 0.23 -7.94 -0.79
C VAL A 185 0.71 -8.93 0.28
N GLY A 186 -0.04 -10.01 0.54
CA GLY A 186 0.38 -11.06 1.47
C GLY A 186 1.72 -11.68 1.09
N VAL A 187 1.91 -12.03 -0.18
CA VAL A 187 3.19 -12.56 -0.70
C VAL A 187 4.30 -11.53 -0.52
N MET A 188 4.11 -10.29 -0.96
CA MET A 188 5.14 -9.24 -0.87
C MET A 188 5.55 -8.94 0.58
N LEU A 189 4.57 -8.74 1.48
CA LEU A 189 4.83 -8.49 2.90
C LEU A 189 5.57 -9.65 3.56
N THR A 190 5.21 -10.89 3.22
CA THR A 190 5.90 -12.08 3.75
C THR A 190 7.32 -12.17 3.22
N THR A 191 7.54 -11.91 1.93
CA THR A 191 8.88 -11.87 1.31
C THR A 191 9.78 -10.84 1.98
N PHE A 192 9.36 -9.58 2.03
CA PHE A 192 10.15 -8.50 2.64
C PHE A 192 10.30 -8.68 4.15
N GLY A 193 9.25 -9.15 4.83
CA GLY A 193 9.28 -9.42 6.25
C GLY A 193 10.30 -10.49 6.64
N THR A 194 10.36 -11.60 5.89
CA THR A 194 11.37 -12.65 6.08
C THR A 194 12.77 -12.12 5.80
N PHE A 195 12.96 -11.40 4.69
CA PHE A 195 14.27 -10.86 4.32
C PHE A 195 14.81 -9.91 5.40
N TRP A 196 14.02 -8.91 5.81
CA TRP A 196 14.43 -7.90 6.79
C TRP A 196 14.50 -8.42 8.22
N SER A 197 13.65 -9.36 8.63
CA SER A 197 13.77 -9.95 9.97
C SER A 197 15.09 -10.70 10.14
N LEU A 198 15.56 -11.44 9.13
CA LEU A 198 16.85 -12.15 9.19
C LEU A 198 18.04 -11.18 9.13
N GLU A 199 18.03 -10.22 8.23
CA GLU A 199 19.11 -9.22 8.18
C GLU A 199 19.14 -8.34 9.45
N GLY A 200 18.00 -8.06 10.06
CA GLY A 200 17.90 -7.34 11.32
C GLY A 200 18.51 -8.10 12.51
N LEU A 201 18.62 -9.43 12.42
CA LEU A 201 19.36 -10.28 13.35
C LEU A 201 20.87 -10.33 13.06
N GLY A 202 21.34 -9.63 12.02
CA GLY A 202 22.73 -9.67 11.56
C GLY A 202 23.07 -10.92 10.74
N ILE A 203 22.05 -11.62 10.21
CA ILE A 203 22.25 -12.78 9.32
C ILE A 203 22.28 -12.28 7.88
N ASP A 204 23.43 -12.42 7.24
CA ASP A 204 23.59 -12.06 5.83
C ASP A 204 22.98 -13.13 4.92
N TRP A 205 22.26 -12.68 3.89
CA TRP A 205 21.76 -13.58 2.86
C TRP A 205 22.87 -13.94 1.87
N PRO A 206 23.02 -15.23 1.48
CA PRO A 206 24.10 -15.67 0.59
C PRO A 206 24.05 -15.01 -0.79
N ALA A 207 22.88 -14.52 -1.22
CA ALA A 207 22.69 -13.80 -2.49
C ALA A 207 22.49 -12.28 -2.30
N GLY A 208 22.69 -11.75 -1.09
CA GLY A 208 22.35 -10.37 -0.75
C GLY A 208 20.89 -10.02 -1.11
N ASP A 209 20.67 -8.84 -1.68
CA ASP A 209 19.35 -8.36 -2.10
C ASP A 209 18.64 -9.28 -3.12
N ALA A 210 19.40 -10.07 -3.90
CA ALA A 210 18.80 -11.01 -4.85
C ALA A 210 18.03 -12.14 -4.15
N ALA A 211 18.26 -12.38 -2.86
CA ALA A 211 17.47 -13.32 -2.07
C ALA A 211 15.99 -12.93 -1.98
N ILE A 212 15.66 -11.63 -2.14
CA ILE A 212 14.27 -11.15 -2.19
C ILE A 212 13.52 -11.82 -3.35
N LEU A 213 14.14 -11.96 -4.53
CA LEU A 213 13.53 -12.61 -5.69
C LEU A 213 13.33 -14.12 -5.46
N GLY A 214 14.29 -14.77 -4.81
CA GLY A 214 14.18 -16.18 -4.43
C GLY A 214 13.04 -16.42 -3.43
N LEU A 215 12.95 -15.58 -2.40
CA LEU A 215 11.87 -15.62 -1.41
C LEU A 215 10.50 -15.31 -2.04
N LEU A 216 10.44 -14.34 -2.96
CA LEU A 216 9.24 -14.02 -3.72
C LEU A 216 8.74 -15.22 -4.52
N ALA A 217 9.64 -15.87 -5.28
CA ALA A 217 9.31 -17.08 -6.03
C ALA A 217 8.85 -18.21 -5.10
N PHE A 218 9.55 -18.43 -3.98
CA PHE A 218 9.18 -19.44 -3.00
C PHE A 218 7.78 -19.21 -2.42
N TYR A 219 7.47 -18.01 -1.93
CA TYR A 219 6.17 -17.71 -1.34
C TYR A 219 5.05 -17.71 -2.38
N LEU A 220 5.31 -17.28 -3.62
CA LEU A 220 4.34 -17.37 -4.70
C LEU A 220 4.01 -18.82 -5.04
N LEU A 221 5.03 -19.68 -5.19
CA LEU A 221 4.85 -21.12 -5.43
C LEU A 221 4.11 -21.80 -4.27
N ALA A 222 4.48 -21.47 -3.03
CA ALA A 222 3.79 -21.97 -1.85
C ALA A 222 2.31 -21.55 -1.85
N ALA A 223 2.02 -20.27 -2.13
CA ALA A 223 0.66 -19.76 -2.20
C ALA A 223 -0.17 -20.46 -3.29
N LEU A 224 0.39 -20.64 -4.48
CA LEU A 224 -0.25 -21.37 -5.58
C LEU A 224 -0.49 -22.85 -5.21
N GLY A 225 0.46 -23.50 -4.55
CA GLY A 225 0.32 -24.86 -4.03
C GLY A 225 -0.82 -24.96 -3.01
N TYR A 226 -0.88 -24.05 -2.03
CA TYR A 226 -1.98 -24.00 -1.06
C TYR A 226 -3.33 -23.71 -1.71
N ILE A 227 -3.39 -22.83 -2.70
CA ILE A 227 -4.61 -22.58 -3.48
C ILE A 227 -5.07 -23.85 -4.18
N ALA A 228 -4.16 -24.60 -4.82
CA ALA A 228 -4.49 -25.85 -5.50
C ALA A 228 -5.01 -26.92 -4.53
N ILE A 229 -4.37 -27.09 -3.38
CA ILE A 229 -4.79 -28.03 -2.33
C ILE A 229 -6.18 -27.65 -1.80
N GLU A 230 -6.38 -26.38 -1.47
CA GLU A 230 -7.65 -25.94 -0.88
C GLU A 230 -8.79 -25.96 -1.90
N ARG A 231 -8.51 -25.69 -3.18
CA ARG A 231 -9.48 -25.92 -4.28
C ARG A 231 -9.88 -27.38 -4.40
N GLY A 232 -8.93 -28.31 -4.27
CA GLY A 232 -9.22 -29.74 -4.27
C GLY A 232 -10.15 -30.16 -3.12
N ARG A 233 -9.97 -29.56 -1.93
CA ARG A 233 -10.85 -29.75 -0.77
C ARG A 233 -12.24 -29.14 -0.97
N VAL A 234 -12.31 -27.91 -1.48
CA VAL A 234 -13.58 -27.20 -1.72
C VAL A 234 -14.41 -27.87 -2.83
N LEU A 235 -13.76 -28.45 -3.84
CA LEU A 235 -14.42 -29.18 -4.94
C LEU A 235 -14.74 -30.65 -4.60
N GLY A 236 -14.46 -31.11 -3.38
CA GLY A 236 -14.82 -32.46 -2.92
C GLY A 236 -14.05 -33.59 -3.60
N LEU A 237 -12.88 -33.33 -4.19
CA LEU A 237 -12.00 -34.38 -4.71
C LEU A 237 -11.18 -34.98 -3.56
N SER A 238 -11.86 -35.70 -2.65
CA SER A 238 -11.16 -36.73 -1.87
C SER A 238 -10.86 -37.90 -2.82
N PRO A 239 -9.59 -38.27 -3.06
CA PRO A 239 -9.31 -39.63 -3.50
C PRO A 239 -9.76 -40.52 -2.35
N GLY A 240 -10.80 -41.31 -2.57
CA GLY A 240 -11.20 -42.34 -1.62
C GLY A 240 -10.01 -43.23 -1.30
N LEU A 241 -9.61 -43.23 -0.03
CA LEU A 241 -8.91 -44.33 0.59
C LEU A 241 -9.94 -45.20 1.31
#